data_AF-A0A965E7L2-F1
#
_entry.id   AF-A0A965E7L2-F1
#
_cell.length_a   1.000
_cell.length_b   1.000
_cell.length_c   1.000
_cell.angle_alpha   90.00
_cell.angle_beta   90.00
_cell.angle_gamma   90.00
#
_symmetry.space_group_name_H-M   'P 1'
#
loop_
_entity.id
_entity.type
_entity.pdbx_description
1 polymer ?
#
loop_
_entity_poly.entity_id
_entity_poly.type
_entity_poly.pdbx_seq_one_letter_code
_entity_poly.pdbx_strand_id
1 'polypeptide(L)'
;MNKLLTALLSVIALLLTGIPALAAPDSIKLTVHYQRPGGDYNGWNLWIWKNSDNNSLDTPISQTGVKFTDTDDFGKVVTVNIDGMKNF
;
A
#
# COMPACT_ATOMS: atom_id res chain seq x y z
N MET A 1 42.30 22.26 -14.72
CA MET A 1 40.84 22.01 -14.71
C MET A 1 40.10 23.34 -14.90
N ASN A 2 39.11 23.38 -15.79
CA ASN A 2 38.36 24.61 -16.08
C ASN A 2 37.41 24.91 -14.89
N LYS A 3 37.48 26.11 -14.30
CA LYS A 3 36.68 26.46 -13.10
C LYS A 3 35.17 26.28 -13.32
N LEU A 4 34.72 26.47 -14.56
CA LEU A 4 33.36 26.20 -15.03
C LEU A 4 32.96 24.72 -14.97
N LEU A 5 33.89 23.81 -15.30
CA LEU A 5 33.64 22.37 -15.25
C LEU A 5 33.53 21.88 -13.80
N THR A 6 34.38 22.41 -12.91
CA THR A 6 34.33 22.10 -11.48
C THR A 6 33.03 22.59 -10.85
N ALA A 7 32.59 23.81 -11.16
CA ALA A 7 31.33 24.36 -10.66
C ALA A 7 30.11 23.54 -11.13
N LEU A 8 30.09 23.10 -12.39
CA LEU A 8 29.00 22.29 -12.93
C LEU A 8 28.92 20.91 -12.27
N LEU A 9 30.06 20.25 -12.06
CA LEU A 9 30.14 18.97 -11.35
C LEU A 9 29.65 19.09 -9.90
N SER A 10 29.97 20.19 -9.21
CA SER A 10 29.49 20.44 -7.85
C SER A 10 27.97 20.63 -7.79
N VAL A 11 27.38 21.39 -8.73
CA VAL A 11 25.91 21.58 -8.78
C VAL A 11 25.19 20.27 -9.08
N ILE A 12 25.74 19.44 -9.98
CA ILE A 12 25.19 18.11 -10.27
C ILE A 12 25.28 17.21 -9.03
N ALA A 13 26.41 17.18 -8.33
CA ALA A 13 26.55 16.40 -7.10
C ALA A 13 25.55 16.83 -6.01
N LEU A 14 25.25 18.12 -5.88
CA LEU A 14 24.22 18.67 -4.98
C LEU A 14 22.78 18.27 -5.40
N LEU A 15 22.52 18.12 -6.69
CA LEU A 15 21.22 17.70 -7.20
C LEU A 15 20.98 16.18 -7.04
N LEU A 16 22.03 15.35 -7.04
CA LEU A 16 21.90 13.90 -6.87
C LEU A 16 21.74 13.43 -5.41
N THR A 17 22.12 14.24 -4.41
CA THR A 17 22.01 13.86 -2.99
C THR A 17 20.66 14.22 -2.35
N GLY A 18 19.79 14.93 -3.07
CA GLY A 18 18.57 15.52 -2.54
C GLY A 18 17.26 14.85 -2.95
N ILE A 19 17.27 13.65 -3.53
CA ILE A 19 16.01 12.95 -3.86
C ILE A 19 15.38 12.51 -2.53
N PRO A 20 14.26 13.11 -2.08
CA PRO A 20 13.63 12.66 -0.84
C PRO A 20 13.17 11.22 -1.05
N ALA A 21 13.41 10.37 -0.06
CA ALA A 21 12.74 9.08 -0.01
C ALA A 21 11.23 9.34 -0.05
N LEU A 22 10.53 8.72 -1.00
CA LEU A 22 9.07 8.78 -1.05
C LEU A 22 8.57 8.08 0.22
N ALA A 23 7.96 8.85 1.12
CA ALA A 23 7.26 8.28 2.26
C ALA A 23 6.11 7.40 1.77
N ALA A 24 5.82 6.32 2.49
CA ALA A 24 4.62 5.54 2.24
C ALA A 24 3.38 6.45 2.32
N PRO A 25 2.39 6.28 1.42
CA PRO A 25 1.16 7.05 1.49
C PRO A 25 0.40 6.72 2.79
N ASP A 26 -0.30 7.69 3.35
CA ASP A 26 -1.10 7.48 4.56
C ASP A 26 -2.33 6.59 4.32
N SER A 27 -2.81 6.55 3.08
CA SER A 27 -3.95 5.72 2.66
C SER A 27 -3.57 4.86 1.46
N ILE A 28 -3.91 3.57 1.55
CA ILE A 28 -3.72 2.58 0.48
C ILE A 28 -5.08 2.09 0.03
N LYS A 29 -5.37 2.22 -1.27
CA LYS A 29 -6.51 1.54 -1.89
C LYS A 29 -6.09 0.13 -2.30
N LEU A 30 -6.60 -0.88 -1.60
CA LEU A 30 -6.35 -2.30 -1.89
C LEU A 30 -7.53 -2.90 -2.65
N THR A 31 -7.23 -3.55 -3.77
CA THR A 31 -8.19 -4.39 -4.51
C THR A 31 -7.72 -5.84 -4.46
N VAL A 32 -8.58 -6.75 -4.01
CA VAL A 32 -8.33 -8.19 -3.97
C VAL A 32 -9.33 -8.89 -4.88
N HIS A 33 -8.82 -9.66 -5.83
CA HIS A 33 -9.61 -10.53 -6.70
C HIS A 33 -9.51 -11.95 -6.14
N TYR A 34 -10.65 -12.54 -5.77
CA TYR A 34 -10.71 -13.81 -5.05
C TYR A 34 -11.58 -14.82 -5.80
N GLN A 35 -10.94 -15.88 -6.29
CA GLN A 35 -11.58 -16.98 -7.00
C GLN A 35 -11.70 -18.20 -6.08
N ARG A 36 -12.91 -18.78 -5.99
CA ARG A 36 -13.13 -20.09 -5.38
C ARG A 36 -13.52 -21.11 -6.45
N PRO A 37 -12.94 -22.33 -6.46
CA PRO A 37 -13.29 -23.36 -7.43
C PRO A 37 -14.77 -23.73 -7.48
N GLY A 38 -15.47 -23.71 -6.33
CA GLY A 38 -16.90 -24.02 -6.24
C GLY A 38 -17.85 -22.85 -6.47
N GLY A 39 -17.34 -21.62 -6.63
CA GLY A 39 -18.16 -20.41 -6.76
C GLY A 39 -19.08 -20.11 -5.56
N ASP A 40 -18.95 -20.86 -4.46
CA ASP A 40 -19.77 -20.78 -3.27
C ASP A 40 -19.22 -19.73 -2.29
N TYR A 41 -19.66 -18.49 -2.44
CA TYR A 41 -19.22 -17.36 -1.60
C TYR A 41 -20.14 -17.08 -0.40
N ASN A 42 -21.20 -17.89 -0.19
CA ASN A 42 -22.13 -17.70 0.93
C ASN A 42 -21.39 -17.78 2.26
N GLY A 43 -21.53 -16.73 3.08
CA GLY A 43 -20.85 -16.60 4.38
C GLY A 43 -19.38 -16.15 4.32
N TRP A 44 -18.80 -15.98 3.12
CA TRP A 44 -17.41 -15.57 2.97
C TRP A 44 -17.25 -14.03 3.01
N ASN A 45 -16.13 -13.60 3.58
CA ASN A 45 -15.61 -12.24 3.59
C ASN A 45 -14.08 -12.29 3.71
N LEU A 46 -13.41 -11.14 3.68
CA LEU A 46 -11.95 -11.06 3.81
C LEU A 46 -11.56 -10.47 5.17
N TRP A 47 -10.67 -11.15 5.90
CA TRP A 47 -10.07 -10.61 7.12
C TRP A 47 -8.69 -10.06 6.79
N ILE A 48 -8.50 -8.77 7.08
CA ILE A 48 -7.30 -8.02 6.74
C ILE A 48 -6.83 -7.34 8.02
N TRP A 49 -5.54 -7.43 8.28
CA TRP A 49 -4.87 -6.75 9.37
C TRP A 49 -3.80 -5.82 8.82
N LYS A 50 -3.66 -4.64 9.44
CA LYS A 50 -2.48 -3.80 9.28
C LYS A 50 -1.59 -3.95 10.51
N ASN A 51 -0.28 -3.88 10.30
CA ASN A 51 0.69 -4.15 11.34
C ASN A 51 0.76 -3.00 12.37
N SER A 52 1.58 -3.17 13.40
CA SER A 52 1.36 -2.61 14.73
C SER A 52 1.64 -1.12 14.94
N ASP A 53 0.79 -0.54 15.80
CA ASP A 53 1.02 0.61 16.66
C ASP A 53 2.26 0.49 17.59
N ASN A 54 3.45 0.19 17.08
CA ASN A 54 4.69 0.05 17.86
C ASN A 54 4.67 -0.96 19.04
N ASN A 55 3.57 -1.70 19.23
CA ASN A 55 3.32 -2.63 20.35
C ASN A 55 3.21 -4.11 19.90
N SER A 56 3.60 -4.40 18.65
CA SER A 56 3.51 -5.71 17.99
C SER A 56 2.11 -6.35 17.95
N LEU A 57 1.03 -5.55 17.98
CA LEU A 57 -0.35 -6.02 17.82
C LEU A 57 -0.92 -5.66 16.43
N ASP A 58 -1.43 -6.68 15.74
CA ASP A 58 -2.14 -6.52 14.46
C ASP A 58 -3.49 -5.80 14.66
N THR A 59 -3.73 -4.73 13.90
CA THR A 59 -5.02 -4.01 13.93
C THR A 59 -5.91 -4.48 12.78
N PRO A 60 -7.10 -5.04 13.05
CA PRO A 60 -8.01 -5.44 11.98
C PRO A 60 -8.57 -4.21 11.25
N ILE A 61 -8.65 -4.29 9.92
CA ILE A 61 -9.30 -3.26 9.10
C ILE A 61 -10.82 -3.23 9.31
N SER A 62 -11.41 -4.38 9.67
CA SER A 62 -12.82 -4.53 10.00
C SER A 62 -12.99 -5.57 11.10
N GLN A 63 -13.82 -5.28 12.11
CA GLN A 63 -14.15 -6.23 13.18
C GLN A 63 -15.10 -7.35 12.73
N THR A 64 -15.69 -7.22 11.55
CA THR A 64 -16.67 -8.20 11.01
C THR A 64 -16.26 -8.72 9.63
N GLY A 65 -14.97 -8.57 9.29
CA GLY A 65 -14.42 -8.81 7.95
C GLY A 65 -14.90 -7.78 6.91
N VAL A 66 -14.18 -7.73 5.79
CA VAL A 66 -14.46 -6.87 4.64
C VAL A 66 -15.30 -7.64 3.63
N LYS A 67 -16.46 -7.09 3.28
CA LYS A 67 -17.39 -7.74 2.33
C LYS A 67 -16.89 -7.60 0.90
N PHE A 68 -17.27 -8.54 0.05
CA PHE A 68 -17.10 -8.40 -1.39
C PHE A 68 -17.87 -7.17 -1.88
N THR A 69 -17.20 -6.35 -2.67
CA THR A 69 -17.73 -5.11 -3.24
C THR A 69 -18.15 -5.28 -4.69
N ASP A 70 -17.58 -6.26 -5.39
CA ASP A 70 -17.87 -6.49 -6.81
C ASP A 70 -17.63 -7.96 -7.24
N THR A 71 -17.82 -8.24 -8.52
CA THR A 71 -17.49 -9.51 -9.20
C THR A 71 -16.89 -9.22 -10.57
N ASP A 72 -15.83 -9.92 -10.94
CA ASP A 72 -15.25 -9.86 -12.28
C ASP A 72 -15.04 -11.28 -12.85
N ASP A 73 -14.38 -11.36 -14.01
CA ASP A 73 -14.11 -12.62 -14.71
C ASP A 73 -13.23 -13.59 -13.90
N PHE A 74 -12.49 -13.10 -12.91
CA PHE A 74 -11.69 -13.93 -12.02
C PHE A 74 -12.51 -14.43 -10.82
N GLY A 75 -13.35 -13.60 -10.21
CA GLY A 75 -14.18 -14.00 -9.08
C GLY A 75 -14.77 -12.84 -8.30
N LYS A 76 -14.89 -12.98 -6.99
CA LYS A 76 -15.35 -11.88 -6.12
C LYS A 76 -14.24 -10.87 -5.89
N VAL A 77 -14.60 -9.60 -5.89
CA VAL A 77 -13.67 -8.49 -5.67
C VAL A 77 -13.95 -7.85 -4.32
N VAL A 78 -12.89 -7.52 -3.59
CA VAL A 78 -12.92 -6.62 -2.43
C VAL A 78 -12.12 -5.36 -2.79
N THR A 79 -12.72 -4.19 -2.64
CA THR A 79 -12.00 -2.91 -2.66
C THR A 79 -12.14 -2.24 -1.31
N VAL A 80 -11.01 -1.89 -0.69
CA VAL A 80 -10.96 -1.25 0.63
C VAL A 80 -9.88 -0.19 0.69
N ASN A 81 -10.16 0.93 1.36
CA ASN A 81 -9.14 1.91 1.72
C ASN A 81 -8.58 1.57 3.11
N ILE A 82 -7.27 1.51 3.21
CA ILE A 82 -6.53 1.24 4.44
C ILE A 82 -5.80 2.52 4.83
N ASP A 83 -6.28 3.16 5.89
CA ASP A 83 -5.76 4.45 6.37
C ASP A 83 -4.78 4.29 7.54
N GLY A 84 -4.04 5.36 7.84
CA GLY A 84 -3.07 5.41 8.93
C GLY A 84 -1.85 4.54 8.64
N MET A 85 -1.39 4.56 7.38
CA MET A 85 -0.24 3.79 6.91
C MET A 85 1.09 4.56 6.97
N LYS A 86 1.05 5.86 7.30
CA LYS A 86 2.22 6.76 7.31
C LYS A 86 3.36 6.35 8.26
N ASN A 87 3.07 5.53 9.26
CA ASN A 87 4.03 5.10 10.28
C ASN A 87 4.59 3.68 10.04
N PHE A 88 4.33 3.09 8.86
CA PHE A 88 4.93 1.83 8.41
C PHE A 88 6.02 2.05 7.36
#